data_AF-V4YEI5-F1
#
_entry.id   AF-V4YEI5-F1
#
_cell.length_a   1.000
_cell.length_b   1.000
_cell.length_c   1.000
_cell.angle_alpha   90.00
_cell.angle_beta   90.00
_cell.angle_gamma   90.00
#
_symmetry.space_group_name_H-M   'P 1'
#
loop_
_entity.id
_entity.type
_entity.pdbx_description
1 polymer ?
#
loop_
_entity_poly.entity_id
_entity_poly.type
_entity_poly.pdbx_seq_one_letter_code
_entity_poly.pdbx_strand_id
1 'polypeptide(L)'
;MNPFTDNMAGAKEVIKAWWTDSFLEYQFDAADYMPPKPGLYSYVENSDAVGEYFKSLQTSSQNLIPRPTTAVWPNQRQPIASEVNAALRQEKTPAEAAAAMQEQISAIEEQSS
;
A
#
# COMPACT_ATOMS: atom_id res chain seq x y z
N MET A 1 -9.39 -5.49 13.03
CA MET A 1 -9.80 -5.89 14.41
C MET A 1 -10.42 -7.27 14.33
N ASN A 2 -9.97 -8.22 15.15
CA ASN A 2 -10.50 -9.58 15.13
C ASN A 2 -11.97 -9.58 15.59
N PRO A 3 -12.94 -10.07 14.80
CA PRO A 3 -14.35 -10.11 15.20
C PRO A 3 -14.62 -11.09 16.35
N PHE A 4 -13.72 -12.05 16.61
CA PHE A 4 -13.85 -13.08 17.64
C PHE A 4 -13.20 -12.71 18.98
N THR A 5 -12.83 -11.45 19.19
CA THR A 5 -12.21 -11.03 20.46
C THR A 5 -13.26 -10.78 21.54
N ASP A 6 -12.98 -11.25 22.76
CA ASP A 6 -13.79 -10.93 23.95
C ASP A 6 -13.51 -9.52 24.49
N ASN A 7 -12.51 -8.80 23.96
CA ASN A 7 -12.12 -7.46 24.42
C ASN A 7 -12.14 -6.42 23.30
N MET A 8 -13.29 -6.29 22.65
CA MET A 8 -13.51 -5.33 21.57
C MET A 8 -13.30 -3.87 22.03
N ALA A 9 -13.68 -3.54 23.27
CA ALA A 9 -13.55 -2.19 23.81
C ALA A 9 -12.08 -1.80 24.02
N GLY A 10 -11.28 -2.66 24.67
CA GLY A 10 -9.86 -2.42 24.88
C GLY A 10 -9.09 -2.31 23.56
N ALA A 11 -9.40 -3.18 22.59
CA ALA A 11 -8.80 -3.10 21.25
C ALA A 11 -9.04 -1.75 20.56
N LYS A 12 -10.25 -1.18 20.70
CA LYS A 12 -10.57 0.15 20.16
C LYS A 12 -9.78 1.26 20.84
N GLU A 13 -9.62 1.22 22.16
CA GLU A 13 -8.86 2.23 22.90
C GLU A 13 -7.37 2.22 22.52
N VAL A 14 -6.78 1.04 22.32
CA VAL A 14 -5.40 0.92 21.81
C VAL A 14 -5.27 1.56 20.42
N ILE A 15 -6.20 1.27 19.50
CA ILE A 15 -6.18 1.85 18.16
C ILE A 15 -6.31 3.37 18.21
N LYS A 16 -7.18 3.91 19.08
CA LYS A 16 -7.33 5.36 19.27
C LYS A 16 -6.04 6.00 19.78
N ALA A 17 -5.39 5.39 20.78
CA ALA A 17 -4.12 5.88 21.33
C ALA A 17 -3.00 5.88 20.27
N TRP A 18 -2.92 4.80 19.47
CA TRP A 18 -2.00 4.70 18.34
C TRP A 18 -2.28 5.79 17.29
N TRP A 19 -3.54 6.17 17.11
CA TRP A 19 -3.93 7.21 16.15
C TRP A 19 -3.75 8.65 16.65
N THR A 20 -3.12 8.87 17.81
CA THR A 20 -2.80 10.24 18.28
C THR A 20 -1.65 10.84 17.48
N ASP A 21 -1.64 12.17 17.34
CA ASP A 21 -0.58 12.86 16.59
C ASP A 21 0.80 12.57 17.18
N SER A 22 0.93 12.68 18.50
CA SER A 22 2.17 12.37 19.23
C SER A 22 2.69 10.95 19.00
N PHE A 23 1.80 9.96 18.86
CA PHE A 23 2.24 8.59 18.60
C PHE A 23 2.71 8.45 17.15
N LEU A 24 2.00 9.06 16.20
CA LEU A 24 2.36 9.03 14.79
C LEU A 24 3.68 9.77 14.52
N GLU A 25 3.92 10.89 15.20
CA GLU A 25 5.21 11.61 15.20
C GLU A 25 6.32 10.70 15.75
N TYR A 26 6.13 10.11 16.94
CA TYR A 26 7.08 9.15 17.51
C TYR A 26 7.38 7.97 16.58
N GLN A 27 6.35 7.42 15.94
CA GLN A 27 6.51 6.29 15.02
C GLN A 27 7.28 6.69 13.76
N PHE A 28 7.08 7.91 13.27
CA PHE A 28 7.85 8.46 12.18
C PHE A 28 9.32 8.65 12.59
N ASP A 29 9.59 9.26 13.75
CA ASP A 29 10.96 9.48 14.22
C ASP A 29 11.72 8.17 14.52
N ALA A 30 10.99 7.14 14.99
CA ALA A 30 11.59 5.87 15.38
C ALA A 30 11.78 4.89 14.22
N ALA A 31 10.99 5.00 13.14
CA ALA A 31 10.92 3.96 12.10
C ALA A 31 10.66 4.48 10.68
N ASP A 32 10.70 5.81 10.47
CA ASP A 32 10.44 6.48 9.18
C ASP A 32 9.08 6.13 8.55
N TYR A 33 8.11 5.71 9.37
CA TYR A 33 6.76 5.45 8.90
C TYR A 33 6.01 6.77 8.69
N MET A 34 5.84 7.13 7.42
CA MET A 34 5.06 8.29 7.01
C MET A 34 3.69 8.33 7.71
N PRO A 35 3.36 9.40 8.44
CA PRO A 35 2.08 9.53 9.10
C PRO A 35 0.92 9.50 8.08
N PRO A 36 -0.17 8.76 8.35
CA PRO A 36 -1.33 8.71 7.45
C PRO A 36 -2.20 9.98 7.54
N LYS A 37 -1.87 10.93 8.43
CA LYS A 37 -2.59 12.19 8.62
C LYS A 37 -1.88 13.33 7.87
N PRO A 38 -2.53 13.95 6.86
CA PRO A 38 -1.95 15.10 6.17
C PRO A 38 -1.60 16.29 7.08
N GLY A 39 -2.29 16.43 8.22
CA GLY A 39 -2.00 17.48 9.21
C GLY A 39 -0.60 17.39 9.85
N LEU A 40 0.07 16.24 9.75
CA LEU A 40 1.44 16.02 10.24
C LEU A 40 2.51 16.21 9.16
N TYR A 41 2.13 16.58 7.95
CA TYR A 41 3.09 16.69 6.85
C TYR A 41 4.08 17.84 7.03
N SER A 42 3.69 18.93 7.71
CA SER A 42 4.64 19.97 8.11
C SER A 42 5.69 19.44 9.10
N TYR A 43 5.34 18.49 9.98
CA TYR A 43 6.30 17.83 10.86
C TYR A 43 7.33 17.02 10.04
N VAL A 44 6.84 16.22 9.10
CA VAL A 44 7.67 15.42 8.19
C VAL A 44 8.59 16.28 7.33
N GLU A 45 8.08 17.39 6.77
CA GLU A 45 8.85 18.31 5.94
C GLU A 45 10.05 18.93 6.67
N ASN A 46 9.94 19.10 8.00
CA ASN A 46 11.00 19.63 8.85
C ASN A 46 11.95 18.54 9.41
N SER A 47 11.78 17.27 9.03
CA SER A 47 12.67 16.19 9.46
C SER A 47 14.03 16.27 8.77
N ASP A 48 15.11 16.13 9.53
CA ASP A 48 16.47 16.07 8.98
C ASP A 48 16.68 14.82 8.09
N ALA A 49 15.95 13.73 8.34
CA ALA A 49 16.13 12.46 7.63
C ALA A 49 15.45 12.44 6.25
N VAL A 50 14.26 13.05 6.15
CA VAL A 50 13.42 12.94 4.93
C VAL A 50 12.87 14.26 4.42
N GLY A 51 13.05 15.37 5.14
CA GLY A 51 12.54 16.68 4.78
C GLY A 51 13.02 17.13 3.40
N GLU A 52 14.28 16.87 3.06
CA GLU A 52 14.84 17.17 1.73
C GLU A 52 14.11 16.44 0.57
N TYR A 53 13.51 15.29 0.85
CA TYR A 53 12.76 14.48 -0.13
C TYR A 53 11.25 14.71 -0.05
N PHE A 54 10.76 15.55 0.87
CA PHE A 54 9.34 15.67 1.17
C PHE A 54 8.50 16.01 -0.07
N LYS A 55 8.98 16.90 -0.94
CA LYS A 55 8.29 17.23 -2.21
C LYS A 55 8.12 16.02 -3.13
N SER A 56 9.14 15.17 -3.24
CA SER A 56 9.09 13.94 -4.05
C SER A 56 8.14 12.91 -3.44
N LEU A 57 8.16 12.77 -2.11
CA LEU A 57 7.22 11.93 -1.38
C LEU A 57 5.78 12.39 -1.57
N GLN A 58 5.51 13.70 -1.40
CA GLN A 58 4.20 14.30 -1.61
C GLN A 58 3.70 14.10 -3.04
N THR A 59 4.56 14.30 -4.05
CA THR A 59 4.21 14.07 -5.45
C THR A 59 3.87 12.60 -5.70
N SER A 60 4.66 11.68 -5.16
CA SER A 60 4.39 10.24 -5.25
C SER A 60 3.07 9.88 -4.57
N SER A 61 2.76 10.47 -3.43
CA SER A 61 1.48 10.25 -2.73
C SER A 61 0.28 10.77 -3.50
N GLN A 62 0.37 11.96 -4.12
CA GLN A 62 -0.71 12.54 -4.92
C GLN A 62 -1.03 11.73 -6.18
N ASN A 63 -0.04 11.04 -6.73
CA ASN A 63 -0.16 10.21 -7.93
C ASN A 63 -0.23 8.71 -7.61
N LEU A 64 -0.32 8.34 -6.34
CA LEU A 64 -0.34 6.95 -5.93
C LEU A 64 -1.63 6.29 -6.45
N ILE A 65 -1.47 5.19 -7.18
CA ILE A 65 -2.59 4.29 -7.48
C ILE A 65 -2.72 3.34 -6.28
N PRO A 66 -3.79 3.44 -5.46
CA PRO A 66 -3.95 2.54 -4.34
C PRO A 66 -4.10 1.10 -4.84
N ARG A 67 -3.51 0.16 -4.11
CA ARG A 67 -3.69 -1.27 -4.40
C ARG A 67 -5.19 -1.61 -4.43
N PRO A 68 -5.64 -2.47 -5.35
CA PRO A 68 -7.02 -2.96 -5.33
C PRO A 68 -7.37 -3.64 -4.00
N THR A 69 -8.59 -3.40 -3.51
CA THR A 69 -9.14 -4.03 -2.30
C THR A 69 -10.22 -5.06 -2.62
N THR A 70 -10.23 -5.57 -3.86
CA THR A 70 -11.17 -6.62 -4.29
C THR A 70 -10.84 -7.93 -3.58
N ALA A 71 -11.86 -8.78 -3.38
CA ALA A 71 -11.67 -10.10 -2.78
C ALA A 71 -10.69 -10.98 -3.59
N VAL A 72 -10.59 -10.73 -4.89
CA VAL A 72 -9.76 -11.48 -5.83
C VAL A 72 -8.34 -10.95 -5.97
N TRP A 73 -8.03 -9.77 -5.44
CA TRP A 73 -6.69 -9.17 -5.55
C TRP A 73 -5.53 -10.10 -5.11
N PRO A 74 -5.66 -10.89 -4.02
CA PRO A 74 -4.62 -11.85 -3.63
C PRO A 74 -4.29 -12.87 -4.72
N ASN A 75 -5.26 -13.24 -5.56
CA ASN A 75 -5.08 -14.16 -6.67
C ASN A 75 -4.53 -13.44 -7.90
N GLN A 76 -4.95 -12.19 -8.15
CA GLN A 76 -4.48 -11.39 -9.29
C GLN A 76 -3.03 -10.91 -9.16
N ARG A 77 -2.52 -10.71 -7.94
CA ARG A 77 -1.15 -10.16 -7.76
C ARG A 77 -0.05 -11.07 -8.33
N GLN A 78 -0.26 -12.39 -8.33
CA GLN A 78 0.72 -13.37 -8.79
C GLN A 78 0.90 -13.36 -10.32
N PRO A 79 -0.15 -13.47 -11.15
CA PRO A 79 -0.02 -13.38 -12.61
C PRO A 79 0.53 -12.02 -13.05
N ILE A 80 0.12 -10.92 -12.41
CA ILE A 80 0.71 -9.59 -12.66
C ILE A 80 2.23 -9.62 -12.46
N ALA A 81 2.68 -10.09 -11.30
CA ALA A 81 4.12 -10.14 -11.01
C ALA A 81 4.86 -11.07 -11.98
N SER A 82 4.30 -12.23 -12.32
CA SER A 82 4.92 -13.20 -13.22
C SER A 82 5.13 -12.62 -14.61
N GLU A 83 4.08 -12.04 -15.21
CA GLU A 83 4.12 -11.54 -16.57
C GLU A 83 4.97 -10.26 -16.71
N VAL A 84 4.90 -9.34 -15.74
CA VAL A 84 5.80 -8.17 -15.70
C VAL A 84 7.26 -8.61 -15.66
N ASN A 85 7.59 -9.58 -14.80
CA ASN A 85 8.96 -10.05 -14.68
C ASN A 85 9.43 -10.83 -15.93
N ALA A 86 8.55 -11.59 -16.59
CA ALA A 86 8.87 -12.25 -17.85
C ALA A 86 9.21 -11.24 -18.97
N ALA A 87 8.47 -10.13 -19.04
CA ALA A 87 8.80 -9.03 -19.96
C ALA A 87 10.15 -8.37 -19.62
N LEU A 88 10.41 -8.08 -18.34
CA LEU A 88 11.67 -7.49 -17.89
C LEU A 88 12.89 -8.39 -18.16
N ARG A 89 12.72 -9.71 -18.04
CA ARG A 89 13.76 -10.71 -18.35
C ARG A 89 13.85 -11.06 -19.84
N GLN A 90 13.03 -10.45 -20.69
CA GLN A 90 12.99 -10.69 -22.14
C GLN A 90 12.60 -12.13 -22.52
N GLU A 91 11.91 -12.84 -21.63
CA GLU A 91 11.33 -14.17 -21.92
C GLU A 91 10.05 -14.06 -22.75
N LYS A 92 9.37 -12.92 -22.65
CA LYS A 92 8.23 -12.52 -23.47
C LYS A 92 8.43 -11.07 -23.91
N THR A 93 7.85 -10.69 -25.04
CA THR A 93 7.71 -9.26 -25.36
C THR A 93 6.71 -8.60 -24.40
N PRO A 94 6.78 -7.26 -24.20
CA PRO A 94 5.80 -6.55 -23.38
C PRO A 94 4.35 -6.79 -23.82
N ALA A 95 4.11 -6.91 -25.13
CA ALA A 95 2.77 -7.16 -25.68
C ALA A 95 2.27 -8.57 -25.34
N GLU A 96 3.12 -9.60 -25.47
CA GLU A 96 2.77 -10.98 -25.12
C GLU A 96 2.52 -11.15 -23.62
N ALA A 97 3.37 -10.55 -22.78
CA ALA A 97 3.19 -10.56 -21.33
C ALA A 97 1.89 -9.85 -20.92
N ALA A 98 1.58 -8.69 -21.52
CA ALA A 98 0.35 -7.95 -21.23
C ALA A 98 -0.90 -8.74 -21.66
N ALA A 99 -0.89 -9.38 -22.82
CA ALA A 99 -1.99 -10.20 -23.30
C ALA A 99 -2.24 -11.41 -22.39
N ALA A 100 -1.18 -12.14 -22.01
CA ALA A 100 -1.26 -13.27 -21.08
C ALA A 100 -1.74 -12.83 -19.69
N MET A 101 -1.27 -11.68 -19.20
CA MET A 101 -1.72 -11.10 -17.93
C MET A 101 -3.22 -10.78 -17.97
N GLN A 102 -3.69 -10.17 -19.06
CA GLN A 102 -5.10 -9.83 -19.23
C GLN A 102 -5.98 -11.09 -19.19
N GLU A 103 -5.63 -12.12 -19.97
CA GLU A 103 -6.36 -13.39 -20.00
C GLU A 103 -6.46 -14.02 -18.60
N GLN A 104 -5.34 -14.08 -17.88
CA GLN A 104 -5.29 -14.68 -16.53
C GLN A 104 -6.10 -13.87 -15.51
N ILE A 105 -6.03 -12.54 -15.55
CA ILE A 105 -6.82 -11.67 -14.66
C ILE A 105 -8.32 -11.83 -14.93
N SER A 106 -8.75 -11.82 -16.19
CA SER A 106 -10.16 -11.99 -16.54
C SER A 106 -10.70 -13.35 -16.11
N ALA A 107 -9.94 -14.43 -16.29
CA ALA A 107 -10.34 -15.75 -15.81
C ALA A 107 -10.53 -15.81 -14.27
N ILE A 108 -9.69 -15.09 -13.50
CA ILE A 108 -9.83 -15.00 -12.04
C ILE A 108 -11.12 -14.23 -11.66
N GLU A 109 -11.41 -13.16 -12.37
CA GLU A 109 -12.60 -12.33 -12.15
C GLU A 109 -13.88 -13.11 -12.45
N GLU A 110 -13.91 -13.87 -13.55
CA GLU A 110 -15.04 -14.73 -13.94
C GLU A 110 -15.31 -15.84 -12.92
N GLN A 111 -14.26 -16.51 -12.41
CA GLN A 111 -14.41 -17.57 -11.40
C GLN A 111 -14.93 -17.08 -10.05
N SER A 112 -14.86 -15.78 -9.80
CA SER A 112 -15.21 -15.17 -8.52
C SER A 112 -16.52 -14.38 -8.58
N SER A 113 -17.19 -14.39 -9.74
CA SER A 113 -18.48 -13.73 -10.00
C SER A 113 -19.68 -14.61 -9.63
#